data_AF-A0A1H3RC09-F1
#
_entry.id   AF-A0A1H3RC09-F1
#
_cell.length_a   1.000
_cell.length_b   1.000
_cell.length_c   1.000
_cell.angle_alpha   90.00
_cell.angle_beta   90.00
_cell.angle_gamma   90.00
#
_symmetry.space_group_name_H-M   'P 1'
#
loop_
_entity.id
_entity.type
_entity.pdbx_description
1 polymer ?
#
loop_
_entity_poly.entity_id
_entity_poly.type
_entity_poly.pdbx_seq_one_letter_code
_entity_poly.pdbx_strand_id
1 'polypeptide(L)'
;MIEAKKRQKELTSLSSYLSKLIKKKFGKGPEACFCTIHDNLFIVHVKNFKTPAEEVLLEKDEKKLAASFRSVIMEAILGQFLEEVAAVLGASYQRFFHDWNYENNNGAILLLQNQMPGRINDFSLDQQFQPFLIEKVRHVYYELRKVPAEITIQNVNQHICVIECTGLMPPSEQLLYEKGYADILNAMSLEMKQQFYRHEKHFQMVFNREIRDIFLMEDYVKDKNYITIFLQ
;
A
#
# COMPACT_ATOMS: atom_id res chain seq x y z
N MET A 1 -1.19 14.89 -25.50
CA MET A 1 0.04 15.49 -24.90
C MET A 1 -0.25 16.56 -23.84
N ILE A 2 -1.23 17.46 -24.04
CA ILE A 2 -1.58 18.52 -23.07
C ILE A 2 -2.20 17.93 -21.79
N GLU A 3 -3.10 16.96 -21.91
CA GLU A 3 -3.78 16.33 -20.77
C GLU A 3 -2.83 15.51 -19.88
N ALA A 4 -1.91 14.76 -20.48
CA ALA A 4 -0.85 14.04 -19.74
C ALA A 4 0.06 15.00 -18.95
N LYS A 5 0.44 16.15 -19.55
CA LYS A 5 1.22 17.19 -18.86
C LYS A 5 0.42 17.85 -17.73
N LYS A 6 -0.89 18.06 -17.91
CA LYS A 6 -1.77 18.59 -16.86
C LYS A 6 -1.86 17.61 -15.69
N ARG A 7 -2.12 16.34 -15.97
CA ARG A 7 -2.19 15.28 -14.94
C ARG A 7 -0.88 15.13 -14.18
N GLN A 8 0.26 15.20 -14.86
CA GLN A 8 1.57 15.18 -14.18
C GLN A 8 1.75 16.37 -13.22
N LYS A 9 1.29 17.57 -13.58
CA LYS A 9 1.33 18.74 -12.70
C LYS A 9 0.43 18.57 -11.47
N GLU A 10 -0.77 18.03 -11.65
CA GLU A 10 -1.71 17.70 -10.57
C GLU A 10 -1.10 16.70 -9.57
N LEU A 11 -0.54 15.60 -10.07
CA LEU A 11 0.14 14.59 -9.25
C LEU A 11 1.35 15.16 -8.50
N THR A 12 2.11 16.04 -9.13
CA THR A 12 3.26 16.72 -8.51
C THR A 12 2.82 17.68 -7.40
N SER A 13 1.70 18.39 -7.63
CA SER A 13 1.08 19.25 -6.62
C SER A 13 0.63 18.44 -5.40
N LEU A 14 -0.07 17.33 -5.62
CA LEU A 14 -0.52 16.42 -4.55
C LEU A 14 0.64 15.81 -3.78
N SER A 15 1.71 15.39 -4.48
CA SER A 15 2.93 14.88 -3.84
C SER A 15 3.57 15.92 -2.91
N SER A 16 3.63 17.17 -3.38
CA SER A 16 4.18 18.30 -2.61
C SER A 16 3.30 18.65 -1.41
N TYR A 17 1.98 18.62 -1.59
CA TYR A 17 1.01 18.87 -0.53
C TYR A 17 1.10 17.81 0.56
N LEU A 18 1.09 16.53 0.20
CA LEU A 18 1.24 15.43 1.16
C LEU A 18 2.56 15.52 1.94
N SER A 19 3.67 15.83 1.25
CA SER A 19 4.97 16.02 1.90
C SER A 19 4.93 17.13 2.95
N LYS A 20 4.24 18.25 2.66
CA LYS A 20 4.03 19.35 3.60
C LYS A 20 3.13 18.95 4.78
N LEU A 21 2.06 18.19 4.54
CA LEU A 21 1.19 17.69 5.61
C LEU A 21 1.94 16.75 6.56
N ILE A 22 2.69 15.79 6.01
CA ILE A 22 3.54 14.88 6.79
C ILE A 22 4.51 15.69 7.63
N LYS A 23 5.25 16.63 7.03
CA LYS A 23 6.18 17.51 7.75
C LYS A 23 5.50 18.32 8.86
N LYS A 24 4.30 18.85 8.60
CA LYS A 24 3.54 19.65 9.57
C LYS A 24 3.11 18.83 10.78
N LYS A 25 2.69 17.58 10.57
CA LYS A 25 2.16 16.72 11.64
C LYS A 25 3.24 15.96 12.41
N PHE A 26 4.30 15.51 11.73
CA PHE A 26 5.41 14.77 12.35
C PHE A 26 6.61 15.64 12.74
N GLY A 27 6.68 16.89 12.28
CA GLY A 27 7.85 17.77 12.45
C GLY A 27 9.01 17.49 11.48
N LYS A 28 9.07 16.29 10.89
CA LYS A 28 9.99 15.88 9.82
C LYS A 28 9.17 15.46 8.60
N GLY A 29 9.63 15.82 7.40
CA GLY A 29 9.01 15.41 6.14
C GLY A 29 9.72 14.21 5.52
N PRO A 30 9.10 13.54 4.53
CA PRO A 30 9.77 12.54 3.73
C PRO A 30 10.81 13.18 2.81
N GLU A 31 11.73 12.39 2.27
CA GLU A 31 12.64 12.83 1.22
C GLU A 31 11.87 13.15 -0.06
N ALA A 32 10.93 12.28 -0.42
CA ALA A 32 10.04 12.48 -1.56
C ALA A 32 8.72 11.73 -1.39
N CYS A 33 7.67 12.24 -2.03
CA CYS A 33 6.44 11.52 -2.30
C CYS A 33 6.27 11.42 -3.81
N PHE A 34 5.85 10.25 -4.31
CA PHE A 34 5.56 10.02 -5.73
C PHE A 34 4.13 9.51 -5.87
N CYS A 35 3.24 10.37 -6.37
CA CYS A 35 1.86 10.00 -6.69
C CYS A 35 1.75 9.37 -8.08
N THR A 36 1.01 8.26 -8.18
CA THR A 36 0.65 7.56 -9.42
C THR A 36 -0.84 7.28 -9.43
N ILE A 37 -1.50 7.45 -10.57
CA ILE A 37 -2.90 7.04 -10.77
C ILE A 37 -2.95 6.00 -11.87
N HIS A 38 -3.71 4.94 -11.64
CA HIS A 38 -4.07 3.93 -12.63
C HIS A 38 -5.46 3.39 -12.30
N ASP A 39 -6.38 3.49 -13.27
CA ASP A 39 -7.80 3.16 -13.07
C ASP A 39 -8.37 3.80 -11.78
N ASN A 40 -8.88 2.99 -10.86
CA ASN A 40 -9.47 3.41 -9.60
C ASN A 40 -8.44 3.52 -8.45
N LEU A 41 -7.15 3.32 -8.73
CA LEU A 41 -6.06 3.32 -7.76
C LEU A 41 -5.32 4.66 -7.79
N PHE A 42 -5.21 5.30 -6.63
CA PHE A 42 -4.25 6.37 -6.39
C PHE A 42 -3.20 5.87 -5.41
N ILE A 43 -1.95 5.79 -5.86
CA ILE A 43 -0.85 5.19 -5.12
C ILE A 43 0.18 6.28 -4.82
N VAL A 44 0.64 6.35 -3.58
CA VAL A 44 1.74 7.22 -3.18
C VAL A 44 2.87 6.37 -2.66
N HIS A 45 4.06 6.52 -3.23
CA HIS A 45 5.30 6.03 -2.65
C HIS A 45 5.95 7.14 -1.84
N VAL A 46 6.14 6.93 -0.54
CA VAL A 46 6.86 7.82 0.36
C VAL A 46 8.28 7.30 0.56
N LYS A 47 9.29 8.14 0.30
CA LYS A 47 10.70 7.79 0.38
C LYS A 47 11.37 8.33 1.63
N ASN A 48 12.18 7.46 2.24
CA ASN A 48 13.12 7.78 3.32
C ASN A 48 12.50 8.65 4.43
N PHE A 49 11.44 8.13 5.03
CA PHE A 49 10.67 8.80 6.07
C PHE A 49 10.63 7.98 7.37
N LYS A 50 11.33 8.52 8.36
CA LYS A 50 11.31 8.07 9.75
C LYS A 50 11.59 9.26 10.65
N THR A 51 10.84 9.41 11.73
CA THR A 51 11.03 10.49 12.71
C THR A 51 12.07 10.08 13.76
N PRO A 52 12.72 11.05 14.45
CA PRO A 52 13.63 10.72 15.55
C PRO A 52 12.96 9.94 16.68
N ALA A 53 11.68 10.21 16.96
CA ALA A 53 10.93 9.46 17.97
C ALA A 53 10.78 7.98 17.57
N GLU A 54 10.50 7.70 16.29
CA GLU A 54 10.41 6.34 15.77
C GLU A 54 11.77 5.64 15.72
N GLU A 55 12.87 6.37 15.46
CA GLU A 55 14.23 5.82 15.53
C GLU A 55 14.50 5.27 16.95
N VAL A 56 14.24 6.06 17.99
CA VAL A 56 14.41 5.64 19.39
C VAL A 56 13.53 4.44 19.74
N LEU A 57 12.29 4.39 19.25
CA LEU A 57 11.40 3.25 19.49
C LEU A 57 11.95 1.97 18.84
N LEU A 58 12.42 2.05 17.60
CA LEU A 58 12.98 0.90 16.90
C LEU A 58 14.29 0.40 17.53
N GLU A 59 15.15 1.31 18.01
CA GLU A 59 16.38 0.95 18.75
C GLU A 59 16.09 0.18 20.05
N LYS A 60 14.91 0.37 20.63
CA LYS A 60 14.43 -0.33 21.83
C LYS A 60 13.58 -1.57 21.54
N ASP A 61 13.53 -2.01 20.28
CA ASP A 61 12.68 -3.11 19.81
C ASP A 61 11.16 -2.86 20.00
N GLU A 62 10.77 -1.59 20.14
CA GLU A 62 9.37 -1.15 20.31
C GLU A 62 8.68 -0.91 18.94
N LYS A 63 8.88 -1.83 18.00
CA LYS A 63 8.36 -1.70 16.61
C LYS A 63 6.84 -1.57 16.56
N LYS A 64 6.12 -2.26 17.44
CA LYS A 64 4.65 -2.18 17.55
C LYS A 64 4.20 -0.78 17.95
N LEU A 65 4.89 -0.16 18.91
CA LEU A 65 4.58 1.20 19.35
C LEU A 65 4.90 2.22 18.25
N ALA A 66 6.01 2.06 17.54
CA ALA A 66 6.35 2.91 16.39
C ALA A 66 5.28 2.84 15.28
N ALA A 67 4.81 1.63 14.96
CA ALA A 67 3.75 1.42 13.97
C ALA A 67 2.41 2.06 14.40
N SER A 68 2.02 1.87 15.66
CA SER A 68 0.79 2.46 16.23
C SER A 68 0.85 3.99 16.22
N PHE A 69 1.96 4.57 16.70
CA PHE A 69 2.21 6.01 16.67
C PHE A 69 2.06 6.58 15.25
N ARG A 70 2.67 5.93 14.26
CA ARG A 70 2.58 6.35 12.87
C ARG A 70 1.17 6.26 12.33
N SER A 71 0.45 5.16 12.61
CA SER A 71 -0.92 4.94 12.11
C SER A 71 -1.85 6.07 12.54
N VAL A 72 -1.85 6.42 13.83
CA VAL A 72 -2.72 7.48 14.37
C VAL A 72 -2.48 8.82 13.68
N ILE A 73 -1.22 9.18 13.44
CA ILE A 73 -0.88 10.45 12.78
C ILE A 73 -1.21 10.39 11.28
N MET A 74 -0.95 9.26 10.63
CA MET A 74 -1.25 9.07 9.20
C MET A 74 -2.75 9.09 8.92
N GLU A 75 -3.59 8.54 9.78
CA GLU A 75 -5.06 8.64 9.65
C GLU A 75 -5.51 10.11 9.63
N ALA A 76 -4.98 10.94 10.53
CA ALA A 76 -5.27 12.37 10.55
C ALA A 76 -4.73 13.11 9.31
N ILE A 77 -3.57 12.71 8.78
CA ILE A 77 -3.00 13.27 7.55
C ILE A 77 -3.87 12.90 6.35
N LEU A 78 -4.25 11.62 6.23
CA LEU A 78 -4.95 11.10 5.08
C LEU A 78 -6.39 11.57 5.02
N GLY A 79 -7.05 11.78 6.17
CA GLY A 79 -8.35 12.45 6.22
C GLY A 79 -8.33 13.82 5.55
N GLN A 80 -7.32 14.65 5.85
CA GLN A 80 -7.13 15.94 5.19
C GLN A 80 -6.69 15.79 3.72
N PHE A 81 -5.82 14.82 3.42
CA PHE A 81 -5.30 14.62 2.08
C PHE A 81 -6.39 14.21 1.09
N LEU A 82 -7.38 13.43 1.51
CA LEU A 82 -8.53 13.05 0.69
C LEU A 82 -9.29 14.26 0.15
N GLU A 83 -9.45 15.31 0.95
CA GLU A 83 -10.13 16.55 0.53
C GLU A 83 -9.36 17.24 -0.60
N GLU A 84 -8.03 17.32 -0.47
CA GLU A 84 -7.16 17.90 -1.51
C GLU A 84 -7.16 17.06 -2.78
N VAL A 85 -7.08 15.73 -2.66
CA VAL A 85 -7.15 14.81 -3.80
C VAL A 85 -8.47 15.00 -4.55
N ALA A 86 -9.59 15.13 -3.83
CA ALA A 86 -10.89 15.38 -4.44
C ALA A 86 -10.96 16.75 -5.15
N ALA A 87 -10.40 17.79 -4.54
CA ALA A 87 -10.37 19.13 -5.13
C ALA A 87 -9.51 19.20 -6.41
N VAL A 88 -8.35 18.54 -6.42
CA VAL A 88 -7.40 18.58 -7.53
C VAL A 88 -7.82 17.67 -8.68
N LEU A 89 -8.32 16.47 -8.39
CA LEU A 89 -8.64 15.47 -9.41
C LEU A 89 -10.12 15.45 -9.83
N GLY A 90 -10.99 16.12 -9.08
CA GLY A 90 -12.44 16.03 -9.30
C GLY A 90 -13.02 14.63 -9.03
N ALA A 91 -12.30 13.79 -8.28
CA ALA A 91 -12.64 12.40 -7.99
C ALA A 91 -12.66 12.13 -6.48
N SER A 92 -13.72 11.51 -5.98
CA SER A 92 -13.84 11.17 -4.55
C SER A 92 -13.25 9.80 -4.26
N TYR A 93 -12.25 9.78 -3.37
CA TYR A 93 -11.69 8.58 -2.78
C TYR A 93 -12.25 8.45 -1.35
N GLN A 94 -12.79 7.29 -0.98
CA GLN A 94 -13.43 7.10 0.33
C GLN A 94 -12.70 6.11 1.23
N ARG A 95 -11.83 5.29 0.66
CA ARG A 95 -11.02 4.32 1.40
C ARG A 95 -9.55 4.61 1.14
N PHE A 96 -8.78 4.59 2.21
CA PHE A 96 -7.34 4.70 2.15
C PHE A 96 -6.70 3.62 3.02
N PHE A 97 -5.52 3.21 2.61
CA PHE A 97 -4.69 2.26 3.33
C PHE A 97 -3.25 2.74 3.26
N HIS A 98 -2.45 2.37 4.25
CA HIS A 98 -1.02 2.64 4.23
C HIS A 98 -0.25 1.52 4.91
N ASP A 99 0.97 1.33 4.47
CA ASP A 99 1.92 0.42 5.10
C ASP A 99 3.34 0.98 4.98
N TRP A 100 4.21 0.59 5.90
CA TRP A 100 5.53 1.17 6.10
C TRP A 100 6.60 0.11 6.28
N ASN A 101 7.70 0.28 5.56
CA ASN A 101 8.91 -0.51 5.72
C ASN A 101 9.93 0.31 6.54
N TYR A 102 10.13 -0.08 7.80
CA TYR A 102 11.09 0.58 8.70
C TYR A 102 12.55 0.22 8.44
N GLU A 103 12.84 -0.82 7.66
CA GLU A 103 14.20 -1.20 7.27
C GLU A 103 14.68 -0.30 6.13
N ASN A 104 13.83 -0.09 5.11
CA ASN A 104 14.13 0.77 3.96
C ASN A 104 13.67 2.22 4.14
N ASN A 105 13.07 2.56 5.29
CA ASN A 105 12.45 3.86 5.58
C ASN A 105 11.41 4.30 4.53
N ASN A 106 10.75 3.37 3.83
CA ASN A 106 9.78 3.71 2.79
C ASN A 106 8.34 3.45 3.26
N GLY A 107 7.38 4.08 2.60
CA GLY A 107 5.97 3.87 2.83
C GLY A 107 5.19 3.82 1.53
N ALA A 108 4.04 3.18 1.57
CA ALA A 108 3.06 3.27 0.52
C ALA A 108 1.70 3.66 1.08
N ILE A 109 0.97 4.46 0.30
CA ILE A 109 -0.42 4.81 0.56
C ILE A 109 -1.22 4.42 -0.67
N LEU A 110 -2.37 3.79 -0.46
CA LEU A 110 -3.32 3.43 -1.50
C LEU A 110 -4.66 4.09 -1.20
N LEU A 111 -5.18 4.89 -2.12
CA LEU A 111 -6.54 5.41 -2.08
C LEU A 111 -7.35 4.71 -3.17
N LEU A 112 -8.56 4.29 -2.81
CA LEU A 112 -9.48 3.61 -3.72
C LEU A 112 -10.69 4.48 -4.02
N GLN A 113 -10.98 4.66 -5.30
CA GLN A 113 -12.21 5.26 -5.77
C GLN A 113 -13.36 4.25 -5.66
N ASN A 114 -14.55 4.69 -5.23
CA ASN A 114 -15.68 3.79 -5.01
C ASN A 114 -16.20 3.13 -6.29
N GLN A 115 -16.17 3.82 -7.43
CA GLN A 115 -16.55 3.31 -8.75
C GLN A 115 -15.86 4.11 -9.86
N MET A 116 -15.41 3.44 -10.94
CA MET A 116 -15.22 4.06 -12.25
C MET A 116 -16.08 3.33 -13.30
N PRO A 117 -16.63 4.06 -14.29
CA PRO A 117 -17.29 3.47 -15.44
C PRO A 117 -16.25 2.84 -16.37
N GLY A 118 -16.39 1.54 -16.63
CA GLY A 118 -15.69 0.84 -17.72
C GLY A 118 -14.22 0.56 -17.46
N ARG A 119 -13.86 -0.73 -17.44
CA ARG A 119 -12.47 -1.19 -17.54
C ARG A 119 -11.85 -0.64 -18.82
N ILE A 120 -10.80 0.17 -18.72
CA ILE A 120 -9.90 0.43 -19.85
C ILE A 120 -8.57 -0.25 -19.51
N ASN A 121 -8.50 -1.54 -19.81
CA ASN A 121 -7.25 -2.30 -19.77
C ASN A 121 -6.33 -1.83 -20.91
N ASP A 122 -5.61 -0.73 -20.74
CA ASP A 122 -4.65 -0.24 -21.74
C ASP A 122 -3.18 -0.39 -21.33
N PHE A 123 -2.87 -1.22 -20.34
CA PHE A 123 -1.49 -1.63 -20.05
C PHE A 123 -1.33 -3.15 -19.96
N SER A 124 -1.05 -3.78 -21.09
CA SER A 124 -0.63 -5.18 -21.19
C SER A 124 0.86 -5.31 -20.86
N LEU A 125 1.21 -5.18 -19.59
CA LEU A 125 2.42 -5.85 -19.12
C LEU A 125 2.19 -7.36 -19.24
N ASP A 126 3.12 -8.02 -19.92
CA ASP A 126 3.19 -9.43 -20.27
C ASP A 126 2.33 -10.34 -19.37
N GLN A 127 1.10 -10.67 -19.78
CA GLN A 127 0.17 -11.45 -18.96
C GLN A 127 0.72 -12.85 -18.61
N GLN A 128 1.80 -13.28 -19.27
CA GLN A 128 2.45 -14.57 -19.11
C GLN A 128 2.96 -14.82 -17.69
N PHE A 129 3.37 -13.79 -16.94
CA PHE A 129 3.86 -14.00 -15.56
C PHE A 129 2.73 -14.07 -14.52
N GLN A 130 1.51 -13.63 -14.86
CA GLN A 130 0.41 -13.53 -13.89
C GLN A 130 0.05 -14.88 -13.24
N PRO A 131 -0.04 -16.02 -13.96
CA PRO A 131 -0.31 -17.31 -13.34
C PRO A 131 0.73 -17.69 -12.28
N PHE A 132 2.01 -17.47 -12.58
CA PHE A 132 3.11 -17.75 -11.65
C PHE A 132 3.08 -16.82 -10.42
N LEU A 133 2.72 -15.55 -10.63
CA LEU A 133 2.56 -14.61 -9.51
C LEU A 133 1.38 -14.99 -8.62
N ILE A 134 0.24 -15.36 -9.21
CA ILE A 134 -0.94 -15.86 -8.47
C ILE A 134 -0.57 -17.09 -7.66
N GLU A 135 0.09 -18.07 -8.27
CA GLU A 135 0.54 -19.27 -7.56
C GLU A 135 1.48 -18.92 -6.41
N LYS A 136 2.44 -18.01 -6.64
CA LYS A 136 3.36 -17.59 -5.59
C LYS A 136 2.65 -16.90 -4.43
N VAL A 137 1.71 -16.00 -4.70
CA VAL A 137 0.90 -15.36 -3.66
C VAL A 137 0.10 -16.42 -2.89
N ARG A 138 -0.54 -17.37 -3.56
CA ARG A 138 -1.26 -18.47 -2.89
C ARG A 138 -0.34 -19.28 -1.98
N HIS A 139 0.88 -19.57 -2.43
CA HIS A 139 1.88 -20.30 -1.64
C HIS A 139 2.26 -19.53 -0.37
N VAL A 140 2.53 -18.22 -0.47
CA VAL A 140 2.85 -17.40 0.72
C VAL A 140 1.68 -17.40 1.70
N TYR A 141 0.45 -17.26 1.21
CA TYR A 141 -0.73 -17.33 2.07
C TYR A 141 -0.90 -18.70 2.72
N TYR A 142 -0.74 -19.79 1.96
CA TYR A 142 -0.89 -21.16 2.44
C TYR A 142 0.00 -21.49 3.65
N GLU A 143 1.19 -20.90 3.72
CA GLU A 143 2.13 -21.13 4.83
C GLU A 143 1.68 -20.53 6.18
N LEU A 144 0.80 -19.52 6.17
CA LEU A 144 0.48 -18.76 7.39
C LEU A 144 -1.01 -18.63 7.68
N ARG A 145 -1.86 -18.57 6.65
CA ARG A 145 -3.30 -18.32 6.82
C ARG A 145 -4.14 -18.89 5.68
N LYS A 146 -5.44 -18.59 5.70
CA LYS A 146 -6.36 -18.97 4.63
C LYS A 146 -5.88 -18.43 3.28
N VAL A 147 -5.83 -19.32 2.29
CA VAL A 147 -5.52 -18.96 0.89
C VAL A 147 -6.65 -18.08 0.33
N PRO A 148 -6.33 -17.00 -0.41
CA PRO A 148 -7.35 -16.14 -1.02
C PRO A 148 -8.25 -16.94 -1.97
N ALA A 149 -9.55 -16.65 -1.92
CA ALA A 149 -10.52 -17.23 -2.84
C ALA A 149 -10.27 -16.72 -4.27
N GLU A 150 -10.05 -15.41 -4.41
CA GLU A 150 -9.73 -14.77 -5.68
C GLU A 150 -8.47 -13.91 -5.53
N ILE A 151 -7.68 -13.85 -6.61
CA ILE A 151 -6.50 -13.00 -6.73
C ILE A 151 -6.60 -12.31 -8.08
N THR A 152 -6.52 -10.99 -8.08
CA THR A 152 -6.47 -10.18 -9.30
C THR A 152 -5.20 -9.34 -9.30
N ILE A 153 -4.61 -9.17 -10.47
CA ILE A 153 -3.34 -8.45 -10.64
C ILE A 153 -3.60 -7.23 -11.53
N GLN A 154 -3.17 -6.06 -11.06
CA GLN A 154 -3.20 -4.81 -11.78
C GLN A 154 -1.78 -4.28 -11.93
N ASN A 155 -1.30 -4.27 -13.17
CA ASN A 155 0.00 -3.69 -13.52
C ASN A 155 -0.18 -2.18 -13.72
N VAL A 156 0.07 -1.43 -12.66
CA VAL A 156 -0.11 0.04 -12.63
C VAL A 156 0.82 0.72 -13.63
N ASN A 157 2.09 0.29 -13.64
CA ASN A 157 3.11 0.67 -14.62
C ASN A 157 4.29 -0.32 -14.53
N GLN A 158 5.38 -0.05 -15.23
CA GLN A 158 6.57 -0.92 -15.22
C GLN A 158 7.28 -1.04 -13.85
N HIS A 159 6.99 -0.18 -12.88
CA HIS A 159 7.61 -0.16 -11.56
C HIS A 159 6.64 -0.51 -10.43
N ILE A 160 5.35 -0.70 -10.69
CA ILE A 160 4.33 -0.91 -9.66
C ILE A 160 3.35 -1.99 -10.11
N CYS A 161 3.23 -3.02 -9.28
CA CYS A 161 2.21 -4.06 -9.40
C CYS A 161 1.34 -4.05 -8.14
N VAL A 162 0.01 -4.05 -8.31
CA VAL A 162 -0.96 -4.18 -7.22
C VAL A 162 -1.70 -5.50 -7.37
N ILE A 163 -1.73 -6.28 -6.30
CA ILE A 163 -2.42 -7.56 -6.24
C ILE A 163 -3.55 -7.43 -5.23
N GLU A 164 -4.79 -7.58 -5.68
CA GLU A 164 -5.96 -7.63 -4.81
C GLU A 164 -6.31 -9.09 -4.54
N CYS A 165 -6.35 -9.46 -3.27
CA CYS A 165 -6.75 -10.77 -2.78
C CYS A 165 -8.08 -10.62 -2.04
N THR A 166 -9.03 -11.54 -2.24
CA THR A 166 -10.34 -11.53 -1.57
C THR A 166 -10.66 -12.87 -0.91
N GLY A 167 -11.61 -12.88 0.04
CA GLY A 167 -12.06 -14.12 0.69
C GLY A 167 -11.04 -14.69 1.67
N LEU A 168 -10.23 -13.83 2.29
CA LEU A 168 -9.07 -14.16 3.10
C LEU A 168 -9.39 -14.36 4.57
N MET A 169 -10.38 -13.64 5.06
CA MET A 169 -10.60 -13.44 6.48
C MET A 169 -11.43 -14.60 7.06
N PRO A 170 -10.85 -15.43 7.94
CA PRO A 170 -11.62 -16.41 8.69
C PRO A 170 -12.56 -15.71 9.69
N PRO A 171 -13.65 -16.37 10.13
CA PRO A 171 -14.58 -15.79 11.10
C PRO A 171 -13.92 -15.30 12.40
N SER A 172 -12.82 -15.91 12.81
CA SER A 172 -12.04 -15.49 13.98
C SER A 172 -11.41 -14.09 13.80
N GLU A 173 -10.86 -13.79 12.63
CA GLU A 173 -10.27 -12.47 12.36
C GLU A 173 -11.34 -11.39 12.21
N GLN A 174 -12.48 -11.73 11.57
CA GLN A 174 -13.64 -10.85 11.50
C GLN A 174 -14.12 -10.45 12.90
N LEU A 175 -14.20 -11.42 13.82
CA LEU A 175 -14.57 -11.16 15.21
C LEU A 175 -13.56 -10.25 15.92
N LEU A 176 -12.25 -10.45 15.69
CA LEU A 176 -11.22 -9.58 16.27
C LEU A 176 -11.38 -8.12 15.79
N TYR A 177 -11.65 -7.94 14.51
CA TYR A 177 -11.92 -6.63 13.92
C TYR A 177 -13.16 -5.97 14.53
N GLU A 178 -14.28 -6.68 14.60
CA GLU A 178 -15.54 -6.19 15.16
C GLU A 178 -15.43 -5.81 16.65
N LYS A 179 -14.53 -6.47 17.38
CA LYS A 179 -14.26 -6.18 18.80
C LYS A 179 -13.21 -5.09 19.02
N GLY A 180 -12.61 -4.57 17.95
CA GLY A 180 -11.60 -3.50 18.02
C GLY A 180 -10.23 -3.96 18.49
N TYR A 181 -9.88 -5.25 18.34
CA TYR A 181 -8.56 -5.78 18.68
C TYR A 181 -7.53 -5.53 17.57
N ALA A 182 -7.33 -4.25 17.25
CA ALA A 182 -6.45 -3.81 16.16
C ALA A 182 -4.98 -4.18 16.40
N ASP A 183 -4.54 -4.26 17.66
CA ASP A 183 -3.19 -4.66 18.05
C ASP A 183 -2.86 -6.10 17.64
N ILE A 184 -3.81 -7.02 17.82
CA ILE A 184 -3.67 -8.43 17.41
C ILE A 184 -3.62 -8.53 15.89
N LEU A 185 -4.56 -7.86 15.20
CA LEU A 185 -4.61 -7.82 13.73
C LEU A 185 -3.32 -7.24 13.13
N ASN A 186 -2.81 -6.14 13.69
CA ASN A 186 -1.54 -5.54 13.27
C ASN A 186 -0.34 -6.48 13.47
N ALA A 187 -0.33 -7.27 14.55
CA ALA A 187 0.71 -8.27 14.76
C ALA A 187 0.66 -9.37 13.69
N MET A 188 -0.52 -9.88 13.36
CA MET A 188 -0.71 -10.86 12.28
C MET A 188 -0.30 -10.29 10.92
N SER A 189 -0.64 -9.02 10.65
CA SER A 189 -0.25 -8.31 9.43
C SER A 189 1.27 -8.21 9.28
N LEU A 190 1.97 -7.93 10.40
CA LEU A 190 3.44 -7.87 10.43
C LEU A 190 4.07 -9.23 10.11
N GLU A 191 3.52 -10.33 10.66
CA GLU A 191 3.99 -11.68 10.35
C GLU A 191 3.77 -12.04 8.87
N MET A 192 2.59 -11.71 8.32
CA MET A 192 2.30 -11.89 6.89
C MET A 192 3.32 -11.14 6.03
N LYS A 193 3.59 -9.88 6.36
CA LYS A 193 4.57 -9.06 5.65
C LYS A 193 5.96 -9.71 5.66
N GLN A 194 6.40 -10.24 6.81
CA GLN A 194 7.68 -10.96 6.88
C GLN A 194 7.71 -12.19 5.98
N GLN A 195 6.62 -12.93 5.84
CA GLN A 195 6.57 -14.06 4.90
C GLN A 195 6.74 -13.59 3.45
N PHE A 196 6.11 -12.49 3.03
CA PHE A 196 6.33 -11.93 1.69
C PHE A 196 7.80 -11.57 1.44
N TYR A 197 8.48 -10.96 2.41
CA TYR A 197 9.91 -10.65 2.30
C TYR A 197 10.80 -11.91 2.28
N ARG A 198 10.48 -12.97 3.03
CA ARG A 198 11.21 -14.26 2.93
C ARG A 198 11.13 -14.86 1.54
N HIS A 199 10.04 -14.59 0.82
CA HIS A 199 9.81 -15.05 -0.55
C HIS A 199 10.24 -14.04 -1.62
N GLU A 200 10.87 -12.92 -1.25
CA GLU A 200 11.22 -11.82 -2.17
C GLU A 200 11.97 -12.31 -3.41
N LYS A 201 13.02 -13.12 -3.25
CA LYS A 201 13.80 -13.67 -4.38
C LYS A 201 12.95 -14.44 -5.39
N HIS A 202 11.93 -15.16 -4.92
CA HIS A 202 11.03 -15.88 -5.82
C HIS A 202 10.12 -14.92 -6.58
N PHE A 203 9.62 -13.86 -5.93
CA PHE A 203 8.89 -12.81 -6.62
C PHE A 203 9.78 -12.11 -7.65
N GLN A 204 11.05 -11.82 -7.31
CA GLN A 204 12.02 -11.24 -8.24
C GLN A 204 12.22 -12.12 -9.48
N MET A 205 12.28 -13.45 -9.31
CA MET A 205 12.33 -14.40 -10.44
C MET A 205 11.07 -14.33 -11.31
N VAL A 206 9.88 -14.26 -10.70
CA VAL A 206 8.61 -14.16 -11.45
C VAL A 206 8.51 -12.85 -12.22
N PHE A 207 8.92 -11.73 -11.63
CA PHE A 207 8.94 -10.42 -12.30
C PHE A 207 10.13 -10.24 -13.25
N ASN A 208 11.15 -11.10 -13.15
CA ASN A 208 12.46 -10.93 -13.76
C ASN A 208 13.07 -9.54 -13.49
N ARG A 209 12.88 -9.04 -12.25
CA ARG A 209 13.30 -7.71 -11.78
C ARG A 209 13.53 -7.73 -10.28
N GLU A 210 14.44 -6.86 -9.82
CA GLU A 210 14.63 -6.62 -8.40
C GLU A 210 13.39 -5.96 -7.78
N ILE A 211 13.07 -6.37 -6.56
CA ILE A 211 12.01 -5.77 -5.76
C ILE A 211 12.64 -4.67 -4.90
N ARG A 212 12.00 -3.50 -4.91
CA ARG A 212 12.40 -2.37 -4.09
C ARG A 212 11.70 -2.40 -2.74
N ASP A 213 10.39 -2.61 -2.74
CA ASP A 213 9.58 -2.66 -1.52
C ASP A 213 8.31 -3.49 -1.75
N ILE A 214 7.85 -4.18 -0.71
CA ILE A 214 6.55 -4.87 -0.66
C ILE A 214 5.72 -4.28 0.49
N PHE A 215 4.49 -3.89 0.17
CA PHE A 215 3.53 -3.34 1.12
C PHE A 215 2.26 -4.18 1.18
N LEU A 216 1.75 -4.43 2.37
CA LEU A 216 0.51 -5.17 2.62
C LEU A 216 -0.51 -4.25 3.29
N MET A 217 -1.67 -4.09 2.65
CA MET A 217 -2.71 -3.17 3.06
C MET A 217 -4.04 -3.92 3.18
N GLU A 218 -4.59 -3.99 4.39
CA GLU A 218 -5.75 -4.83 4.70
C GLU A 218 -7.02 -3.99 4.84
N ASP A 219 -8.08 -4.40 4.14
CA ASP A 219 -9.43 -3.88 4.23
C ASP A 219 -10.33 -4.92 4.89
N TYR A 220 -10.35 -4.89 6.23
CA TYR A 220 -11.18 -5.76 7.04
C TYR A 220 -12.69 -5.52 6.82
N VAL A 221 -13.11 -4.36 6.30
CA VAL A 221 -14.53 -4.10 6.01
C VAL A 221 -14.99 -4.84 4.76
N LYS A 222 -14.10 -5.00 3.77
CA LYS A 222 -14.42 -5.63 2.49
C LYS A 222 -13.84 -7.03 2.31
N ASP A 223 -13.15 -7.57 3.32
CA ASP A 223 -12.41 -8.84 3.22
C ASP A 223 -11.48 -8.84 2.00
N LYS A 224 -10.64 -7.79 1.92
CA LYS A 224 -9.65 -7.62 0.86
C LYS A 224 -8.28 -7.30 1.42
N ASN A 225 -7.24 -7.89 0.84
CA ASN A 225 -5.87 -7.46 1.04
C ASN A 225 -5.30 -6.95 -0.29
N TYR A 226 -4.61 -5.83 -0.24
CA TYR A 226 -3.87 -5.27 -1.36
C TYR A 226 -2.38 -5.44 -1.08
N ILE A 227 -1.69 -6.14 -1.98
CA ILE A 227 -0.23 -6.26 -1.96
C ILE A 227 0.29 -5.34 -3.04
N THR A 228 1.05 -4.32 -2.66
CA THR A 228 1.67 -3.38 -3.60
C THR A 228 3.16 -3.67 -3.65
N ILE A 229 3.66 -4.05 -4.82
CA ILE A 229 5.06 -4.37 -5.07
C ILE A 229 5.65 -3.25 -5.93
N PHE A 230 6.69 -2.61 -5.41
CA PHE A 230 7.49 -1.65 -6.14
C PHE A 230 8.73 -2.37 -6.70
N LEU A 231 8.91 -2.29 -8.01
CA LEU A 231 10.02 -2.87 -8.76
C LEU A 231 11.09 -1.80 -9.03
N GLN A 232 12.33 -2.23 -9.27
CA GLN A 232 13.41 -1.31 -9.65
C GLN A 232 13.20 -0.69 -11.05
#